data_AF-A0A7R8VMS5-F1
#
_entry.id   AF-A0A7R8VMS5-F1
#
_cell.length_a   1.000
_cell.length_b   1.000
_cell.length_c   1.000
_cell.angle_alpha   90.00
_cell.angle_beta   90.00
_cell.angle_gamma   90.00
#
_symmetry.space_group_name_H-M   'P 1'
#
loop_
_entity.id
_entity.type
_entity.pdbx_description
1 polymer ?
#
loop_
_entity_poly.entity_id
_entity_poly.type
_entity_poly.pdbx_seq_one_letter_code
_entity_poly.pdbx_strand_id
1 'polypeptide(L)'
;REKISTSLSPRVLVPAVSTCFSQLLRNNQHAAIGPLLHILSDSFTAMSPEERVHHQPYLITFFLEALQFRSDSSGGLEAVALVEGHIVDALVALVLKLSESSFRPLYFKLFHWATSSESHKDRTITFYRLSSSIAEHLKGLFVLFAGHFLKNAAGLLDANNLAKTDTLYFGSGKLAKTKADLLLQQILKTLHGVFMYDRQKFINKERFDVLMQPIVDQLENTLGGVEGLQSRASSFVQPCIAEFAVAIADDALWKDLNYQILLKTSHNMPEVRLAALRTLCEVAHKLGEDFLPFLPETVPFLAERLEDEEEEVEKEAKRVVQELEEVLGESLQKYF
;
A
#
# COMPACT_ATOMS: atom_id res chain seq x y z
N ARG A 1 -29.73 3.76 -18.30
CA ARG A 1 -28.58 3.89 -17.38
C ARG A 1 -28.27 5.38 -17.17
N GLU A 2 -27.82 6.14 -18.17
CA GLU A 2 -27.58 7.61 -18.04
C GLU A 2 -28.80 8.45 -17.64
N LYS A 3 -30.01 8.07 -18.06
CA LYS A 3 -31.22 8.83 -17.71
C LYS A 3 -31.61 8.78 -16.23
N ILE A 4 -31.24 7.74 -15.47
CA ILE A 4 -31.69 7.60 -14.06
C ILE A 4 -30.82 8.46 -13.13
N SER A 5 -29.51 8.51 -13.37
CA SER A 5 -28.57 9.31 -12.57
C SER A 5 -28.73 10.81 -12.77
N THR A 6 -29.24 11.24 -13.93
CA THR A 6 -29.43 12.66 -14.30
C THR A 6 -30.85 13.17 -14.13
N SER A 7 -31.87 12.29 -14.07
CA SER A 7 -33.28 12.70 -13.97
C SER A 7 -33.87 12.66 -12.56
N LEU A 8 -33.18 12.07 -11.58
CA LEU A 8 -33.64 11.97 -10.20
C LEU A 8 -32.88 12.94 -9.30
N SER A 9 -33.60 13.66 -8.45
CA SER A 9 -32.97 14.50 -7.43
C SER A 9 -32.10 13.63 -6.51
N PRO A 10 -30.88 14.08 -6.16
CA PRO A 10 -30.01 13.42 -5.16
C PRO A 10 -30.71 13.07 -3.86
N ARG A 11 -31.71 13.87 -3.45
CA ARG A 11 -32.59 13.65 -2.28
C ARG A 11 -33.32 12.31 -2.31
N VAL A 12 -33.70 11.84 -3.49
CA VAL A 12 -34.44 10.59 -3.68
C VAL A 12 -33.46 9.45 -3.99
N LEU A 13 -32.38 9.76 -4.72
CA LEU A 13 -31.44 8.76 -5.18
C LEU A 13 -30.65 8.12 -4.03
N VAL A 14 -30.11 8.89 -3.09
CA VAL A 14 -29.26 8.35 -2.02
C VAL A 14 -30.02 7.36 -1.11
N PRO A 15 -31.24 7.66 -0.61
CA PRO A 15 -32.02 6.70 0.18
C PRO A 15 -32.43 5.45 -0.64
N ALA A 16 -32.78 5.63 -1.91
CA ALA A 16 -33.13 4.52 -2.79
C ALA A 16 -31.94 3.59 -3.03
N VAL A 17 -30.75 4.15 -3.29
CA VAL A 17 -29.51 3.38 -3.44
C VAL A 17 -29.15 2.64 -2.16
N SER A 18 -29.25 3.28 -0.99
CA SER A 18 -28.99 2.61 0.29
C SER A 18 -29.94 1.42 0.53
N THR A 19 -31.23 1.59 0.22
CA THR A 19 -32.23 0.53 0.33
C THR A 19 -31.95 -0.62 -0.65
N CYS A 20 -31.70 -0.29 -1.92
CA CYS A 20 -31.36 -1.29 -2.94
C CYS A 20 -30.07 -2.02 -2.60
N PHE A 21 -29.03 -1.32 -2.16
CA PHE A 21 -27.75 -1.91 -1.75
C PHE A 21 -27.96 -2.94 -0.64
N SER A 22 -28.72 -2.58 0.39
CA SER A 22 -29.06 -3.49 1.50
C SER A 22 -29.85 -4.72 1.04
N GLN A 23 -30.78 -4.56 0.10
CA GLN A 23 -31.55 -5.67 -0.48
C GLN A 23 -30.68 -6.60 -1.34
N LEU A 24 -29.80 -6.04 -2.18
CA LEU A 24 -28.87 -6.80 -3.00
C LEU A 24 -27.91 -7.63 -2.16
N LEU A 25 -27.40 -7.06 -1.06
CA LEU A 25 -26.57 -7.78 -0.09
C LEU A 25 -27.33 -8.95 0.56
N ARG A 26 -28.55 -8.72 1.04
CA ARG A 26 -29.39 -9.78 1.64
C ARG A 26 -29.69 -10.92 0.66
N ASN A 27 -29.82 -10.61 -0.63
CA ASN A 27 -30.11 -11.57 -1.68
C ASN A 27 -28.86 -12.20 -2.30
N ASN A 28 -27.64 -11.91 -1.80
CA ASN A 28 -26.36 -12.34 -2.36
C ASN A 28 -26.17 -11.96 -3.85
N GLN A 29 -26.82 -10.89 -4.32
CA GLN A 29 -26.75 -10.42 -5.71
C GLN A 29 -25.55 -9.48 -5.91
N HIS A 30 -24.35 -9.96 -5.62
CA HIS A 30 -23.12 -9.16 -5.63
C HIS A 30 -22.83 -8.51 -6.99
N ALA A 31 -23.14 -9.19 -8.10
CA ALA A 31 -22.91 -8.67 -9.45
C ALA A 31 -23.75 -7.40 -9.78
N ALA A 32 -24.88 -7.19 -9.09
CA ALA A 32 -25.73 -6.02 -9.31
C ALA A 32 -25.28 -4.78 -8.53
N ILE A 33 -24.34 -4.93 -7.59
CA ILE A 33 -23.83 -3.84 -6.75
C ILE A 33 -23.01 -2.85 -7.59
N GLY A 34 -22.16 -3.34 -8.48
CA GLY A 34 -21.35 -2.49 -9.37
C GLY A 34 -22.21 -1.52 -10.19
N PRO A 35 -23.20 -2.00 -10.97
CA PRO A 35 -24.12 -1.12 -11.70
C PRO A 35 -24.88 -0.12 -10.83
N LEU A 36 -25.30 -0.52 -9.62
CA LEU A 36 -25.99 0.38 -8.68
C LEU A 36 -25.07 1.52 -8.21
N LEU A 37 -23.84 1.19 -7.81
CA LEU A 37 -22.86 2.17 -7.35
C LEU A 37 -22.32 3.05 -8.48
N HIS A 38 -22.31 2.56 -9.72
CA HIS A 38 -22.02 3.38 -10.90
C HIS A 38 -23.09 4.46 -11.09
N ILE A 39 -24.38 4.12 -10.96
CA ILE A 39 -25.48 5.10 -11.05
C ILE A 39 -25.32 6.18 -9.96
N LEU A 40 -24.93 5.78 -8.75
CA LEU A 40 -24.64 6.73 -7.68
C LEU A 40 -23.44 7.62 -8.03
N SER A 41 -22.37 7.04 -8.58
CA SER A 41 -21.15 7.77 -8.96
C SER A 41 -21.41 8.80 -10.06
N ASP A 42 -22.20 8.44 -11.08
CA ASP A 42 -22.62 9.34 -12.16
C ASP A 42 -23.38 10.55 -11.59
N SER A 43 -24.21 10.34 -10.56
CA SER A 43 -24.98 11.42 -9.95
C SER A 43 -24.09 12.49 -9.30
N PHE A 44 -22.89 12.15 -8.82
CA PHE A 44 -21.97 13.13 -8.23
C PHE A 44 -21.49 14.16 -9.24
N THR A 45 -21.43 13.79 -10.52
CA THR A 45 -21.06 14.70 -11.61
C THR A 45 -22.21 15.64 -11.97
N ALA A 46 -23.45 15.18 -11.86
CA ALA A 46 -24.65 15.97 -12.12
C ALA A 46 -25.04 16.90 -10.95
N MET A 47 -24.60 16.59 -9.72
CA MET A 47 -24.86 17.41 -8.53
C MET A 47 -24.17 18.77 -8.58
N SER A 48 -24.92 19.83 -8.29
CA SER A 48 -24.37 21.15 -8.00
C SER A 48 -23.51 21.13 -6.71
N PRO A 49 -22.56 22.08 -6.55
CA PRO A 49 -21.76 22.19 -5.32
C PRO A 49 -22.62 22.31 -4.05
N GLU A 50 -23.72 23.05 -4.10
CA GLU A 50 -24.62 23.28 -2.97
C GLU A 50 -25.36 22.01 -2.56
N GLU A 51 -25.89 21.26 -3.53
CA GLU A 51 -26.53 19.97 -3.29
C GLU A 51 -25.52 18.96 -2.75
N ARG A 52 -24.29 18.96 -3.25
CA ARG A 52 -23.24 18.05 -2.79
C ARG A 52 -22.92 18.28 -1.32
N VAL A 53 -22.74 19.53 -0.89
CA VAL A 53 -22.51 19.87 0.53
C VAL A 53 -23.70 19.46 1.40
N HIS A 54 -24.93 19.70 0.92
CA HIS A 54 -26.15 19.31 1.65
C HIS A 54 -26.29 17.78 1.81
N HIS A 55 -25.91 17.01 0.79
CA HIS A 55 -26.03 15.55 0.78
C HIS A 55 -24.82 14.80 1.33
N GLN A 56 -23.69 15.46 1.46
CA GLN A 56 -22.44 14.86 1.92
C GLN A 56 -22.57 14.06 3.22
N PRO A 57 -23.29 14.51 4.28
CA PRO A 57 -23.43 13.71 5.51
C PRO A 57 -24.10 12.35 5.27
N TYR A 58 -25.15 12.31 4.43
CA TYR A 58 -25.88 11.08 4.11
C TYR A 58 -25.02 10.12 3.27
N LEU A 59 -24.28 10.65 2.30
CA LEU A 59 -23.34 9.88 1.50
C LEU A 59 -22.23 9.29 2.37
N ILE A 60 -21.65 10.07 3.28
CA ILE A 60 -20.62 9.59 4.20
C ILE A 60 -21.16 8.47 5.09
N THR A 61 -22.37 8.61 5.63
CA THR A 61 -22.99 7.55 6.43
C THR A 61 -23.19 6.28 5.61
N PHE A 62 -23.76 6.39 4.41
CA PHE A 62 -23.94 5.27 3.50
C PHE A 62 -22.61 4.57 3.17
N PHE A 63 -21.56 5.32 2.80
CA PHE A 63 -20.26 4.73 2.47
C PHE A 63 -19.59 4.09 3.69
N LEU A 64 -19.70 4.68 4.88
CA LEU A 64 -19.18 4.05 6.11
C LEU A 64 -19.89 2.73 6.41
N GLU A 65 -21.20 2.64 6.22
CA GLU A 65 -21.96 1.39 6.35
C GLU A 65 -21.57 0.39 5.26
N ALA A 66 -21.43 0.82 4.01
CA ALA A 66 -21.04 -0.05 2.90
C ALA A 66 -19.63 -0.64 3.08
N LEU A 67 -18.67 0.16 3.53
CA LEU A 67 -17.29 -0.28 3.79
C LEU A 67 -17.21 -1.34 4.91
N GLN A 68 -18.23 -1.48 5.77
CA GLN A 68 -18.27 -2.55 6.76
C GLN A 68 -18.44 -3.95 6.18
N PHE A 69 -18.80 -4.05 4.89
CA PHE A 69 -19.13 -5.32 4.26
C PHE A 69 -18.09 -6.41 4.51
N ARG A 70 -16.80 -6.10 4.48
CA ARG A 70 -15.74 -7.08 4.79
C ARG A 70 -15.80 -7.62 6.22
N SER A 71 -16.08 -6.75 7.18
CA SER A 71 -16.16 -7.13 8.61
C SER A 71 -17.44 -7.88 8.94
N ASP A 72 -18.52 -7.59 8.23
CA ASP A 72 -19.83 -8.19 8.49
C ASP A 72 -20.07 -9.47 7.66
N SER A 73 -19.36 -9.63 6.54
CA SER A 73 -19.53 -10.76 5.63
C SER A 73 -18.82 -12.01 6.14
N SER A 74 -19.56 -13.11 6.16
CA SER A 74 -19.02 -14.47 6.26
C SER A 74 -18.76 -15.11 4.88
N GLY A 75 -18.92 -14.34 3.81
CA GLY A 75 -18.75 -14.78 2.42
C GLY A 75 -17.29 -15.04 2.02
N GLY A 76 -17.10 -15.64 0.85
CA GLY A 76 -15.77 -15.89 0.29
C GLY A 76 -14.98 -14.61 0.01
N LEU A 77 -13.65 -14.69 0.16
CA LEU A 77 -12.74 -13.55 -0.01
C LEU A 77 -12.85 -12.87 -1.38
N GLU A 78 -13.11 -13.63 -2.45
CA GLU A 78 -13.30 -13.10 -3.80
C GLU A 78 -14.56 -12.25 -3.93
N ALA A 79 -15.68 -12.72 -3.37
CA ALA A 79 -16.93 -11.97 -3.37
C ALA A 79 -16.80 -10.68 -2.54
N VAL A 80 -16.14 -10.77 -1.38
CA VAL A 80 -15.81 -9.60 -0.56
C VAL A 80 -14.94 -8.62 -1.34
N ALA A 81 -13.90 -9.09 -2.02
CA ALA A 81 -13.01 -8.25 -2.80
C ALA A 81 -13.72 -7.55 -3.97
N LEU A 82 -14.65 -8.24 -4.65
CA LEU A 82 -15.45 -7.69 -5.75
C LEU A 82 -16.38 -6.58 -5.27
N VAL A 83 -17.19 -6.85 -4.25
CA VAL A 83 -18.15 -5.88 -3.71
C VAL A 83 -17.43 -4.67 -3.13
N GLU A 84 -16.39 -4.90 -2.33
CA GLU A 84 -15.58 -3.83 -1.74
C GLU A 84 -14.89 -2.99 -2.83
N GLY A 85 -14.49 -3.59 -3.96
CA GLY A 85 -13.94 -2.86 -5.10
C GLY A 85 -14.92 -1.82 -5.64
N HIS A 86 -16.17 -2.22 -5.90
CA HIS A 86 -17.19 -1.29 -6.37
C HIS A 86 -17.51 -0.17 -5.36
N ILE A 87 -17.44 -0.46 -4.06
CA ILE A 87 -17.64 0.54 -3.01
C ILE A 87 -16.49 1.54 -2.98
N VAL A 88 -15.24 1.05 -3.08
CA VAL A 88 -14.04 1.89 -3.14
C VAL A 88 -14.08 2.80 -4.36
N ASP A 89 -14.38 2.27 -5.55
CA ASP A 89 -14.44 3.05 -6.80
C ASP A 89 -15.47 4.18 -6.70
N ALA A 90 -16.65 3.89 -6.16
CA ALA A 90 -17.71 4.88 -5.98
C ALA A 90 -17.35 5.94 -4.92
N LEU A 91 -16.68 5.55 -3.83
CA LEU A 91 -16.22 6.51 -2.83
C LEU A 91 -15.09 7.40 -3.37
N VAL A 92 -14.18 6.85 -4.16
CA VAL A 92 -13.13 7.63 -4.85
C VAL A 92 -13.77 8.64 -5.80
N ALA A 93 -14.80 8.25 -6.56
CA ALA A 93 -15.55 9.18 -7.40
C ALA A 93 -16.16 10.34 -6.60
N LEU A 94 -16.62 10.11 -5.36
CA LEU A 94 -17.07 11.18 -4.46
C LEU A 94 -15.88 12.03 -3.97
N VAL A 95 -14.79 11.40 -3.53
CA VAL A 95 -13.60 12.09 -2.99
C VAL A 95 -13.01 13.06 -4.01
N LEU A 96 -12.95 12.68 -5.29
CA LEU A 96 -12.52 13.54 -6.40
C LEU A 96 -13.39 14.80 -6.60
N LYS A 97 -14.55 14.87 -5.95
CA LYS A 97 -15.49 15.98 -6.00
C LYS A 97 -15.51 16.82 -4.73
N LEU A 98 -14.76 16.44 -3.70
CA LEU A 98 -14.65 17.17 -2.44
C LEU A 98 -13.49 18.17 -2.48
N SER A 99 -13.66 19.31 -1.80
CA SER A 99 -12.54 20.20 -1.48
C SER A 99 -11.62 19.56 -0.42
N GLU A 100 -10.38 20.04 -0.32
CA GLU A 100 -9.44 19.63 0.73
C GLU A 100 -10.06 19.78 2.14
N SER A 101 -10.76 20.90 2.38
CA SER A 101 -11.42 21.21 3.65
C SER A 101 -12.52 20.21 4.03
N SER A 102 -13.19 19.62 3.04
CA SER A 102 -14.23 18.60 3.22
C SER A 102 -13.66 17.19 3.27
N PHE A 103 -12.58 16.91 2.52
CA PHE A 103 -11.96 15.60 2.47
C PHE A 103 -11.14 15.30 3.73
N ARG A 104 -10.37 16.26 4.26
CA ARG A 104 -9.56 16.06 5.47
C ARG A 104 -10.34 15.45 6.65
N PRO A 105 -11.48 16.03 7.10
CA PRO A 105 -12.24 15.46 8.21
C PRO A 105 -12.86 14.10 7.87
N LEU A 106 -13.26 13.88 6.61
CA LEU A 106 -13.75 12.58 6.15
C LEU A 106 -12.65 11.50 6.24
N TYR A 107 -11.45 11.80 5.77
CA TYR A 107 -10.34 10.86 5.81
C TYR A 107 -9.95 10.50 7.25
N PHE A 108 -9.97 11.47 8.17
CA PHE A 108 -9.72 11.19 9.60
C PHE A 108 -10.83 10.35 10.22
N LYS A 109 -12.08 10.60 9.85
CA LYS A 109 -13.21 9.78 10.27
C LYS A 109 -13.06 8.33 9.79
N LEU A 110 -12.63 8.14 8.54
CA LEU A 110 -12.36 6.82 7.96
C LEU A 110 -11.20 6.11 8.67
N PHE A 111 -10.10 6.82 8.94
CA PHE A 111 -8.98 6.27 9.69
C PHE A 111 -9.40 5.84 11.09
N HIS A 112 -10.07 6.72 11.84
CA HIS A 112 -10.57 6.40 13.18
C HIS A 112 -11.54 5.21 13.15
N TRP A 113 -12.48 5.17 12.21
CA TRP A 113 -13.41 4.05 12.03
C TRP A 113 -12.70 2.71 11.84
N ALA A 114 -11.57 2.72 11.11
CA ALA A 114 -10.78 1.54 10.82
C ALA A 114 -9.92 1.07 12.00
N THR A 115 -9.41 2.01 12.81
CA THR A 115 -8.45 1.71 13.90
C THR A 115 -9.08 1.64 15.29
N SER A 116 -10.31 2.14 15.49
CA SER A 116 -10.89 2.26 16.83
C SER A 116 -11.51 0.98 17.40
N SER A 117 -11.53 -0.12 16.64
CA SER A 117 -12.27 -1.33 17.01
C SER A 117 -11.40 -2.59 16.97
N GLU A 118 -11.12 -3.14 18.15
CA GLU A 118 -10.42 -4.42 18.29
C GLU A 118 -11.23 -5.62 17.79
N SER A 119 -12.57 -5.52 17.77
CA SER A 119 -13.46 -6.57 17.26
C SER A 119 -13.55 -6.59 15.73
N HIS A 120 -13.19 -5.51 15.05
CA HIS A 120 -13.32 -5.37 13.60
C HIS A 120 -12.00 -5.00 12.93
N LYS A 121 -10.96 -5.80 13.22
CA LYS A 121 -9.61 -5.64 12.64
C LYS A 121 -9.62 -5.64 11.11
N ASP A 122 -10.56 -6.33 10.49
CA ASP A 122 -10.75 -6.40 9.03
C ASP A 122 -10.92 -5.03 8.36
N ARG A 123 -11.42 -4.02 9.09
CA ARG A 123 -11.56 -2.65 8.58
C ARG A 123 -10.23 -2.03 8.17
N THR A 124 -9.12 -2.45 8.78
CA THR A 124 -7.78 -1.97 8.41
C THR A 124 -7.44 -2.32 6.97
N ILE A 125 -7.81 -3.52 6.50
CA ILE A 125 -7.62 -3.94 5.09
C ILE A 125 -8.42 -3.02 4.18
N THR A 126 -9.69 -2.80 4.50
CA THR A 126 -10.60 -1.93 3.74
C THR A 126 -10.07 -0.49 3.68
N PHE A 127 -9.58 0.03 4.80
CA PHE A 127 -8.99 1.36 4.87
C PHE A 127 -7.78 1.50 3.97
N TYR A 128 -6.78 0.60 4.08
CA TYR A 128 -5.59 0.70 3.23
C TYR A 128 -5.90 0.45 1.75
N ARG A 129 -6.87 -0.41 1.42
CA ARG A 129 -7.33 -0.57 0.04
C ARG A 129 -7.93 0.72 -0.51
N LEU A 130 -8.79 1.37 0.27
CA LEU A 130 -9.38 2.67 -0.08
C LEU A 130 -8.27 3.73 -0.22
N SER A 131 -7.35 3.80 0.74
CA SER A 131 -6.24 4.76 0.75
C SER A 131 -5.32 4.60 -0.44
N SER A 132 -4.99 3.37 -0.85
CA SER A 132 -4.23 3.09 -2.07
C SER A 132 -4.96 3.63 -3.31
N SER A 133 -6.26 3.35 -3.44
CA SER A 133 -7.04 3.84 -4.58
C SER A 133 -7.16 5.37 -4.59
N ILE A 134 -7.34 6.00 -3.42
CA ILE A 134 -7.33 7.46 -3.30
C ILE A 134 -5.95 8.02 -3.69
N ALA A 135 -4.86 7.39 -3.26
CA ALA A 135 -3.49 7.82 -3.59
C ALA A 135 -3.25 7.83 -5.10
N GLU A 136 -3.71 6.81 -5.82
CA GLU A 136 -3.60 6.72 -7.29
C GLU A 136 -4.35 7.86 -8.00
N HIS A 137 -5.51 8.25 -7.47
CA HIS A 137 -6.38 9.25 -8.11
C HIS A 137 -6.04 10.69 -7.72
N LEU A 138 -5.73 10.96 -6.45
CA LEU A 138 -5.36 12.28 -5.94
C LEU A 138 -3.87 12.61 -6.08
N LYS A 139 -3.02 11.59 -6.23
CA LYS A 139 -1.57 11.72 -6.39
C LYS A 139 -0.96 12.59 -5.28
N GLY A 140 -0.20 13.63 -5.64
CA GLY A 140 0.48 14.50 -4.68
C GLY A 140 -0.47 15.19 -3.68
N LEU A 141 -1.76 15.36 -4.01
CA LEU A 141 -2.74 15.89 -3.06
C LEU A 141 -3.01 14.92 -1.90
N PHE A 142 -2.88 13.61 -2.13
CA PHE A 142 -3.08 12.61 -1.09
C PHE A 142 -1.98 12.64 -0.02
N VAL A 143 -0.75 12.97 -0.43
CA VAL A 143 0.44 13.02 0.46
C VAL A 143 0.21 13.94 1.67
N LEU A 144 -0.59 15.00 1.50
CA LEU A 144 -0.98 15.93 2.56
C LEU A 144 -1.71 15.26 3.75
N PHE A 145 -2.27 14.06 3.55
CA PHE A 145 -3.02 13.32 4.56
C PHE A 145 -2.26 12.11 5.11
N ALA A 146 -1.14 11.73 4.48
CA ALA A 146 -0.44 10.49 4.78
C ALA A 146 0.14 10.46 6.20
N GLY A 147 0.53 11.62 6.74
CA GLY A 147 1.16 11.74 8.06
C GLY A 147 0.33 11.13 9.20
N HIS A 148 -0.99 11.05 9.06
CA HIS A 148 -1.88 10.54 10.11
C HIS A 148 -1.82 9.03 10.28
N PHE A 149 -1.52 8.27 9.23
CA PHE A 149 -1.53 6.81 9.29
C PHE A 149 -0.13 6.18 9.32
N LEU A 150 0.96 6.93 9.08
CA LEU A 150 2.31 6.35 8.96
C LEU A 150 2.70 5.46 10.15
N LYS A 151 2.49 5.95 11.38
CA LYS A 151 2.81 5.18 12.59
C LYS A 151 1.96 3.91 12.71
N ASN A 152 0.70 3.97 12.27
CA ASN A 152 -0.17 2.80 12.25
C ASN A 152 0.28 1.80 11.16
N ALA A 153 0.65 2.28 9.97
CA ALA A 153 1.18 1.45 8.89
C ALA A 153 2.45 0.72 9.33
N ALA A 154 3.42 1.44 9.90
CA ALA A 154 4.65 0.88 10.47
C ALA A 154 4.35 -0.21 11.52
N GLY A 155 3.48 0.10 12.49
CA GLY A 155 3.11 -0.88 13.53
C GLY A 155 2.40 -2.12 12.97
N LEU A 156 1.58 -1.97 11.92
CA LEU A 156 0.90 -3.10 11.28
C LEU A 156 1.84 -3.93 10.39
N LEU A 157 2.85 -3.32 9.76
CA LEU A 157 3.90 -4.04 9.04
C LEU A 157 4.67 -4.96 9.99
N ASP A 158 5.05 -4.45 11.17
CA ASP A 158 5.73 -5.23 12.19
C ASP A 158 4.83 -6.30 12.82
N ALA A 159 3.58 -5.96 13.15
CA ALA A 159 2.61 -6.89 13.73
C ALA A 159 2.18 -8.02 12.78
N ASN A 160 2.55 -7.95 11.50
CA ASN A 160 2.30 -9.01 10.52
C ASN A 160 3.60 -9.54 9.89
N ASN A 161 4.74 -9.34 10.56
CA ASN A 161 6.03 -9.89 10.16
C ASN A 161 6.39 -11.12 11.00
N LEU A 162 6.48 -12.28 10.36
CA LEU A 162 6.82 -13.53 11.04
C LEU A 162 8.26 -13.58 11.57
N ALA A 163 9.15 -12.70 11.12
CA ALA A 163 10.50 -12.56 11.69
C ALA A 163 10.49 -11.83 13.04
N LYS A 164 9.42 -11.07 13.36
CA LYS A 164 9.32 -10.23 14.56
C LYS A 164 8.29 -10.71 15.57
N THR A 165 7.24 -11.39 15.13
CA THR A 165 6.14 -11.82 16.00
C THR A 165 5.65 -13.22 15.67
N ASP A 166 5.36 -13.99 16.72
CA ASP A 166 4.75 -15.32 16.62
C ASP A 166 3.22 -15.24 16.40
N THR A 167 2.60 -14.10 16.72
CA THR A 167 1.15 -13.89 16.60
C THR A 167 0.87 -12.70 15.70
N LEU A 168 0.14 -12.96 14.61
CA LEU A 168 -0.25 -11.93 13.64
C LEU A 168 -1.36 -11.04 14.21
N TYR A 169 -1.52 -9.85 13.63
CA TYR A 169 -2.57 -8.90 14.01
C TYR A 169 -3.98 -9.50 14.04
N PHE A 170 -4.28 -10.40 13.09
CA PHE A 170 -5.56 -11.10 12.95
C PHE A 170 -5.66 -12.40 13.77
N GLY A 171 -4.65 -12.73 14.58
CA GLY A 171 -4.55 -13.98 15.34
C GLY A 171 -3.89 -15.11 14.55
N SER A 172 -4.28 -16.34 14.84
CA SER A 172 -3.62 -17.54 14.32
C SER A 172 -4.48 -18.28 13.28
N GLY A 173 -3.82 -19.10 12.44
CA GLY A 173 -4.48 -19.95 11.46
C GLY A 173 -4.43 -19.42 10.02
N LYS A 174 -4.94 -20.24 9.07
CA LYS A 174 -4.81 -19.96 7.64
C LYS A 174 -5.48 -18.66 7.22
N LEU A 175 -6.71 -18.41 7.69
CA LEU A 175 -7.46 -17.20 7.35
C LEU A 175 -6.77 -15.93 7.89
N ALA A 176 -6.23 -15.98 9.11
CA ALA A 176 -5.47 -14.87 9.68
C ALA A 176 -4.22 -14.55 8.85
N LYS A 177 -3.49 -15.57 8.39
CA LYS A 177 -2.35 -15.41 7.48
C LYS A 177 -2.75 -14.77 6.14
N THR A 178 -3.86 -15.20 5.55
CA THR A 178 -4.36 -14.60 4.29
C THR A 178 -4.78 -13.14 4.48
N LYS A 179 -5.45 -12.81 5.59
CA LYS A 179 -5.84 -11.44 5.93
C LYS A 179 -4.61 -10.54 6.19
N ALA A 180 -3.63 -11.06 6.92
CA ALA A 180 -2.37 -10.39 7.19
C ALA A 180 -1.61 -10.10 5.89
N ASP A 181 -1.50 -11.08 5.00
CA ASP A 181 -0.83 -10.90 3.70
C ASP A 181 -1.55 -9.85 2.85
N LEU A 182 -2.88 -9.91 2.77
CA LEU A 182 -3.67 -8.90 2.07
C LEU A 182 -3.46 -7.50 2.66
N LEU A 183 -3.44 -7.37 3.99
CA LEU A 183 -3.18 -6.09 4.67
C LEU A 183 -1.81 -5.54 4.31
N LEU A 184 -0.75 -6.36 4.37
CA LEU A 184 0.61 -5.96 4.01
C LEU A 184 0.66 -5.41 2.59
N GLN A 185 0.04 -6.10 1.63
CA GLN A 185 -0.03 -5.65 0.24
C GLN A 185 -0.72 -4.28 0.11
N GLN A 186 -1.83 -4.05 0.82
CA GLN A 186 -2.53 -2.76 0.74
C GLN A 186 -1.73 -1.62 1.40
N ILE A 187 -1.05 -1.90 2.52
CA ILE A 187 -0.19 -0.92 3.19
C ILE A 187 0.97 -0.53 2.27
N LEU A 188 1.69 -1.52 1.71
CA LEU A 188 2.83 -1.28 0.82
C LEU A 188 2.42 -0.52 -0.44
N LYS A 189 1.27 -0.85 -1.06
CA LYS A 189 0.73 -0.08 -2.19
C LYS A 189 0.41 1.37 -1.82
N THR A 190 -0.20 1.57 -0.65
CA THR A 190 -0.52 2.92 -0.16
C THR A 190 0.75 3.73 0.07
N LEU A 191 1.76 3.15 0.73
CA LEU A 191 3.04 3.81 1.00
C LEU A 191 3.80 4.09 -0.29
N HIS A 192 3.87 3.13 -1.22
CA HIS A 192 4.43 3.33 -2.55
C HIS A 192 3.76 4.52 -3.26
N GLY A 193 2.43 4.62 -3.26
CA GLY A 193 1.72 5.76 -3.81
C GLY A 193 2.06 7.09 -3.11
N VAL A 194 2.26 7.08 -1.78
CA VAL A 194 2.71 8.28 -1.05
C VAL A 194 4.10 8.71 -1.48
N PHE A 195 5.05 7.78 -1.60
CA PHE A 195 6.43 8.09 -1.96
C PHE A 195 6.56 8.52 -3.42
N MET A 196 5.92 7.80 -4.34
CA MET A 196 5.92 8.07 -5.78
C MET A 196 5.41 9.49 -6.11
N TYR A 197 4.48 10.00 -5.31
CA TYR A 197 3.88 11.31 -5.52
C TYR A 197 4.39 12.39 -4.54
N ASP A 198 5.43 12.11 -3.76
CA ASP A 198 6.05 13.10 -2.87
C ASP A 198 6.82 14.14 -3.70
N ARG A 199 6.34 15.38 -3.68
CA ARG A 199 7.00 16.53 -4.33
C ARG A 199 7.43 17.60 -3.33
N GLN A 200 7.14 17.40 -2.05
CA GLN A 200 7.24 18.44 -1.02
C GLN A 200 8.16 18.02 0.13
N LYS A 201 9.02 17.02 -0.09
CA LYS A 201 9.88 16.44 0.94
C LYS A 201 9.06 16.00 2.15
N PHE A 202 7.97 15.29 1.87
CA PHE A 202 7.11 14.73 2.90
C PHE A 202 7.89 13.73 3.76
N ILE A 203 8.85 12.99 3.20
CA ILE A 203 9.74 12.15 4.00
C ILE A 203 10.83 13.02 4.64
N ASN A 204 10.68 13.26 5.94
CA ASN A 204 11.70 13.85 6.80
C ASN A 204 12.31 12.77 7.71
N LYS A 205 13.34 13.12 8.48
CA LYS A 205 14.02 12.20 9.40
C LYS A 205 13.06 11.45 10.36
N GLU A 206 12.14 12.16 11.00
CA GLU A 206 11.18 11.52 11.93
C GLU A 206 10.32 10.46 11.24
N ARG A 207 9.84 10.74 10.03
CA ARG A 207 9.02 9.80 9.25
C ARG A 207 9.85 8.66 8.70
N PHE A 208 11.10 8.93 8.32
CA PHE A 208 12.06 7.92 7.93
C PHE A 208 12.31 6.92 9.08
N ASP A 209 12.62 7.43 10.28
CA ASP A 209 12.90 6.62 11.47
C ASP A 209 11.72 5.69 11.83
N VAL A 210 10.48 6.13 11.54
CA VAL A 210 9.26 5.33 11.76
C VAL A 210 9.05 4.25 10.69
N LEU A 211 9.44 4.51 9.44
CA LEU A 211 9.04 3.69 8.29
C LEU A 211 10.14 2.76 7.77
N MET A 212 11.40 3.17 7.86
CA MET A 212 12.51 2.47 7.20
C MET A 212 12.59 1.00 7.63
N GLN A 213 12.71 0.75 8.93
CA GLN A 213 12.92 -0.61 9.43
C GLN A 213 11.69 -1.52 9.18
N PRO A 214 10.44 -1.10 9.47
CA PRO A 214 9.27 -1.94 9.20
C PRO A 214 9.05 -2.30 7.72
N ILE A 215 9.47 -1.43 6.79
CA ILE A 215 9.40 -1.69 5.35
C ILE A 215 10.51 -2.65 4.92
N VAL A 216 11.77 -2.38 5.30
CA VAL A 216 12.92 -3.21 4.91
C VAL A 216 12.79 -4.63 5.47
N ASP A 217 12.29 -4.79 6.69
CA ASP A 217 12.09 -6.10 7.30
C ASP A 217 10.99 -6.92 6.60
N GLN A 218 10.19 -6.34 5.69
CA GLN A 218 9.29 -7.14 4.85
C GLN A 218 10.03 -8.01 3.83
N LEU A 219 11.31 -7.74 3.53
CA LEU A 219 12.14 -8.57 2.66
C LEU A 219 12.39 -9.97 3.25
N GLU A 220 12.41 -10.09 4.58
CA GLU A 220 12.57 -11.37 5.29
C GLU A 220 11.26 -11.95 5.82
N ASN A 221 10.13 -11.29 5.57
CA ASN A 221 8.85 -11.77 6.05
C ASN A 221 8.43 -13.02 5.25
N THR A 222 8.41 -14.18 5.90
CA THR A 222 8.04 -15.48 5.30
C THR A 222 6.54 -15.75 5.28
N LEU A 223 5.71 -14.74 5.56
CA LEU A 223 4.26 -14.87 5.49
C LEU A 223 3.82 -15.30 4.09
N GLY A 224 3.05 -16.39 4.01
CA GLY A 224 2.64 -17.01 2.75
C GLY A 224 3.63 -18.03 2.19
N GLY A 225 4.70 -18.37 2.92
CA GLY A 225 5.75 -19.27 2.44
C GLY A 225 6.69 -18.59 1.43
N VAL A 226 7.54 -19.39 0.78
CA VAL A 226 8.56 -18.90 -0.16
C VAL A 226 7.93 -18.16 -1.35
N GLU A 227 6.89 -18.74 -1.97
CA GLU A 227 6.18 -18.10 -3.08
C GLU A 227 5.54 -16.76 -2.67
N GLY A 228 4.93 -16.72 -1.47
CA GLY A 228 4.34 -15.51 -0.92
C GLY A 228 5.38 -14.42 -0.66
N LEU A 229 6.53 -14.79 -0.10
CA LEU A 229 7.66 -13.89 0.10
C LEU A 229 8.15 -13.32 -1.24
N GLN A 230 8.46 -14.18 -2.22
CA GLN A 230 9.02 -13.75 -3.50
C GLN A 230 8.04 -12.87 -4.29
N SER A 231 6.76 -13.26 -4.32
CA SER A 231 5.71 -12.49 -4.99
C SER A 231 5.49 -11.13 -4.33
N ARG A 232 5.40 -11.09 -2.99
CA ARG A 232 5.23 -9.83 -2.24
C ARG A 232 6.47 -8.94 -2.34
N ALA A 233 7.66 -9.53 -2.28
CA ALA A 233 8.92 -8.81 -2.39
C ALA A 233 9.01 -8.09 -3.74
N SER A 234 8.83 -8.82 -4.85
CA SER A 234 8.92 -8.27 -6.21
C SER A 234 7.77 -7.32 -6.57
N SER A 235 6.54 -7.63 -6.15
CA SER A 235 5.37 -6.84 -6.56
C SER A 235 5.14 -5.59 -5.71
N PHE A 236 5.59 -5.59 -4.45
CA PHE A 236 5.20 -4.53 -3.49
C PHE A 236 6.36 -3.98 -2.67
N VAL A 237 7.25 -4.83 -2.12
CA VAL A 237 8.30 -4.35 -1.21
C VAL A 237 9.40 -3.62 -1.98
N GLN A 238 9.92 -4.24 -3.04
CA GLN A 238 10.99 -3.69 -3.89
C GLN A 238 10.61 -2.32 -4.48
N PRO A 239 9.47 -2.18 -5.20
CA PRO A 239 9.05 -0.86 -5.72
C PRO A 239 8.74 0.16 -4.61
N CYS A 240 8.29 -0.30 -3.45
CA CYS A 240 8.02 0.59 -2.31
C CYS A 240 9.33 1.15 -1.72
N ILE A 241 10.36 0.31 -1.54
CA ILE A 241 11.69 0.73 -1.06
C ILE A 241 12.36 1.64 -2.08
N ALA A 242 12.26 1.31 -3.37
CA ALA A 242 12.85 2.10 -4.44
C ALA A 242 12.26 3.53 -4.49
N GLU A 243 10.93 3.68 -4.45
CA GLU A 243 10.30 5.00 -4.38
C GLU A 243 10.55 5.70 -3.03
N PHE A 244 10.68 4.94 -1.93
CA PHE A 244 11.05 5.50 -0.64
C PHE A 244 12.45 6.13 -0.67
N ALA A 245 13.42 5.48 -1.33
CA ALA A 245 14.75 6.03 -1.55
C ALA A 245 14.69 7.37 -2.29
N VAL A 246 13.91 7.47 -3.37
CA VAL A 246 13.72 8.74 -4.11
C VAL A 246 13.10 9.83 -3.22
N ALA A 247 12.10 9.48 -2.40
CA ALA A 247 11.39 10.44 -1.55
C ALA A 247 12.24 10.99 -0.38
N ILE A 248 13.25 10.25 0.09
CA ILE A 248 14.15 10.67 1.17
C ILE A 248 15.02 11.87 0.77
N ALA A 249 15.66 11.81 -0.39
CA ALA A 249 16.53 12.87 -0.93
C ALA A 249 17.54 13.45 0.09
N ASP A 250 18.18 12.58 0.88
CA ASP A 250 19.14 12.91 1.96
C ASP A 250 20.19 11.79 2.10
N ASP A 251 21.47 12.14 1.87
CA ASP A 251 22.60 11.20 1.85
C ASP A 251 22.78 10.42 3.16
N ALA A 252 22.53 11.05 4.31
CA ALA A 252 22.72 10.40 5.61
C ALA A 252 21.67 9.31 5.82
N LEU A 253 20.42 9.59 5.43
CA LEU A 253 19.33 8.62 5.51
C LEU A 253 19.44 7.53 4.44
N TRP A 254 19.96 7.84 3.26
CA TRP A 254 20.28 6.83 2.24
C TRP A 254 21.32 5.84 2.71
N LYS A 255 22.33 6.29 3.44
CA LYS A 255 23.32 5.39 4.05
C LYS A 255 22.66 4.37 4.97
N ASP A 256 21.79 4.83 5.87
CA ASP A 256 21.09 3.96 6.82
C ASP A 256 20.18 2.96 6.10
N LEU A 257 19.45 3.41 5.07
CA LEU A 257 18.60 2.55 4.24
C LEU A 257 19.42 1.49 3.50
N ASN A 258 20.50 1.91 2.83
CA ASN A 258 21.38 1.01 2.07
C ASN A 258 21.96 -0.07 2.99
N TYR A 259 22.50 0.32 4.15
CA TYR A 259 23.06 -0.62 5.11
C TYR A 259 22.03 -1.66 5.57
N GLN A 260 20.80 -1.25 5.87
CA GLN A 260 19.75 -2.19 6.29
C GLN A 260 19.37 -3.18 5.17
N ILE A 261 19.40 -2.76 3.90
CA ILE A 261 19.21 -3.68 2.76
C ILE A 261 20.39 -4.64 2.64
N LEU A 262 21.63 -4.16 2.76
CA LEU A 262 22.84 -4.98 2.70
C LEU A 262 22.84 -6.08 3.76
N LEU A 263 22.40 -5.78 4.99
CA LEU A 263 22.26 -6.80 6.04
C LEU A 263 21.34 -7.95 5.64
N LYS A 264 20.28 -7.69 4.84
CA LYS A 264 19.40 -8.74 4.34
C LYS A 264 20.05 -9.62 3.26
N THR A 265 21.09 -9.13 2.58
CA THR A 265 21.86 -9.94 1.65
C THR A 265 22.65 -11.05 2.35
N SER A 266 22.97 -10.92 3.64
CA SER A 266 23.65 -11.97 4.42
C SER A 266 22.68 -12.86 5.22
N HIS A 267 21.40 -12.87 4.85
CA HIS A 267 20.39 -13.69 5.54
C HIS A 267 20.54 -15.19 5.23
N ASN A 268 20.19 -16.06 6.18
CA ASN A 268 20.35 -17.52 6.04
C ASN A 268 19.50 -18.12 4.90
N MET A 269 18.32 -17.54 4.64
CA MET A 269 17.45 -17.96 3.54
C MET A 269 17.90 -17.37 2.20
N PRO A 270 18.14 -18.20 1.17
CA PRO A 270 18.54 -17.73 -0.16
C PRO A 270 17.54 -16.77 -0.81
N GLU A 271 16.24 -16.98 -0.57
CA GLU A 271 15.19 -16.17 -1.19
C GLU A 271 15.14 -14.76 -0.62
N VAL A 272 15.55 -14.58 0.64
CA VAL A 272 15.73 -13.26 1.26
C VAL A 272 16.96 -12.57 0.67
N ARG A 273 18.07 -13.31 0.49
CA ARG A 273 19.29 -12.77 -0.15
C ARG A 273 18.99 -12.28 -1.57
N LEU A 274 18.27 -13.08 -2.37
CA LEU A 274 17.82 -12.72 -3.71
C LEU A 274 16.92 -11.47 -3.70
N ALA A 275 15.94 -11.42 -2.81
CA ALA A 275 15.05 -10.28 -2.71
C ALA A 275 15.80 -8.99 -2.33
N ALA A 276 16.78 -9.08 -1.42
CA ALA A 276 17.62 -7.97 -1.00
C ALA A 276 18.55 -7.49 -2.13
N LEU A 277 19.22 -8.39 -2.86
CA LEU A 277 20.07 -8.05 -4.01
C LEU A 277 19.27 -7.32 -5.10
N ARG A 278 18.05 -7.78 -5.40
CA ARG A 278 17.15 -7.11 -6.34
C ARG A 278 16.74 -5.72 -5.86
N THR A 279 16.44 -5.60 -4.57
CA THR A 279 16.08 -4.31 -3.96
C THR A 279 17.24 -3.32 -4.02
N LEU A 280 18.46 -3.77 -3.69
CA LEU A 280 19.68 -2.98 -3.79
C LEU A 280 19.87 -2.43 -5.20
N CYS A 281 19.69 -3.29 -6.22
CA CYS A 281 19.80 -2.89 -7.61
C CYS A 281 18.73 -1.86 -8.01
N GLU A 282 17.48 -2.05 -7.58
CA GLU A 282 16.41 -1.10 -7.89
C GLU A 282 16.63 0.25 -7.23
N VAL A 283 17.12 0.28 -5.98
CA VAL A 283 17.51 1.52 -5.31
C VAL A 283 18.65 2.22 -6.05
N ALA A 284 19.69 1.49 -6.44
CA ALA A 284 20.81 2.06 -7.20
C ALA A 284 20.35 2.64 -8.55
N HIS A 285 19.45 1.95 -9.27
CA HIS A 285 18.84 2.48 -10.49
C HIS A 285 18.07 3.79 -10.27
N LYS A 286 17.39 3.93 -9.13
CA LYS A 286 16.63 5.14 -8.79
C LYS A 286 17.53 6.31 -8.38
N LEU A 287 18.62 6.02 -7.68
CA LEU A 287 19.56 7.04 -7.19
C LEU A 287 20.61 7.43 -8.25
N GLY A 288 20.95 6.54 -9.18
CA GLY A 288 21.96 6.80 -10.20
C GLY A 288 23.33 7.10 -9.58
N GLU A 289 23.96 8.20 -10.03
CA GLU A 289 25.27 8.64 -9.52
C GLU A 289 25.27 8.95 -8.01
N ASP A 290 24.11 9.30 -7.44
CA ASP A 290 23.97 9.55 -6.00
C ASP A 290 24.22 8.28 -5.16
N PHE A 291 24.26 7.10 -5.79
CA PHE A 291 24.62 5.84 -5.12
C PHE A 291 26.14 5.64 -4.95
N LEU A 292 26.98 6.35 -5.71
CA LEU A 292 28.45 6.22 -5.68
C LEU A 292 29.06 6.28 -4.27
N PRO A 293 28.63 7.18 -3.35
CA PRO A 293 29.20 7.27 -2.01
C PRO A 293 29.00 6.01 -1.16
N PHE A 294 28.05 5.15 -1.52
CA PHE A 294 27.71 3.94 -0.78
C PHE A 294 28.41 2.69 -1.30
N LEU A 295 29.05 2.75 -2.49
CA LEU A 295 29.79 1.63 -3.06
C LEU A 295 30.85 1.02 -2.14
N PRO A 296 31.68 1.79 -1.41
CA PRO A 296 32.71 1.20 -0.54
C PRO A 296 32.13 0.28 0.54
N GLU A 297 30.89 0.53 0.98
CA GLU A 297 30.18 -0.28 1.96
C GLU A 297 29.41 -1.42 1.29
N THR A 298 28.91 -1.23 0.07
CA THR A 298 28.16 -2.23 -0.70
C THR A 298 29.04 -3.33 -1.28
N VAL A 299 30.23 -2.99 -1.77
CA VAL A 299 31.12 -3.94 -2.49
C VAL A 299 31.54 -5.15 -1.64
N PRO A 300 31.91 -5.01 -0.35
CA PRO A 300 32.22 -6.17 0.48
C PRO A 300 31.08 -7.19 0.58
N PHE A 301 29.83 -6.73 0.67
CA PHE A 301 28.66 -7.63 0.69
C PHE A 301 28.44 -8.29 -0.67
N LEU A 302 28.64 -7.56 -1.78
CA LEU A 302 28.56 -8.16 -3.11
C LEU A 302 29.66 -9.19 -3.33
N ALA A 303 30.88 -8.94 -2.87
CA ALA A 303 31.99 -9.90 -2.97
C ALA A 303 31.67 -11.21 -2.25
N GLU A 304 31.11 -11.13 -1.04
CA GLU A 304 30.64 -12.30 -0.30
C GLU A 304 29.53 -13.06 -1.05
N ARG A 305 28.62 -12.33 -1.72
CA ARG A 305 27.52 -12.92 -2.51
C ARG A 305 27.95 -13.49 -3.86
N LEU A 306 29.08 -13.05 -4.42
CA LEU A 306 29.69 -13.65 -5.61
C LEU A 306 30.31 -15.02 -5.31
N GLU A 307 30.49 -15.37 -4.04
CA GLU A 307 30.97 -16.66 -3.55
C GLU A 307 29.86 -17.44 -2.81
N ASP A 308 28.58 -17.10 -3.04
CA ASP A 308 27.44 -17.75 -2.37
C ASP A 308 27.32 -19.23 -2.78
N GLU A 309 26.93 -20.08 -1.81
CA GLU A 309 26.76 -21.52 -2.05
C GLU A 309 25.57 -21.84 -2.97
N GLU A 310 24.59 -20.93 -3.05
CA GLU A 310 23.40 -21.07 -3.89
C GLU A 310 23.62 -20.42 -5.25
N GLU A 311 23.62 -21.22 -6.31
CA GLU A 311 23.90 -20.81 -7.69
C GLU A 311 23.01 -19.63 -8.16
N GLU A 312 21.74 -19.62 -7.77
CA GLU A 312 20.83 -18.53 -8.15
C GLU A 312 21.20 -17.21 -7.46
N VAL A 313 21.69 -17.25 -6.22
CA VAL A 313 22.16 -16.04 -5.50
C VAL A 313 23.44 -15.52 -6.13
N GLU A 314 24.38 -16.41 -6.43
CA GLU A 314 25.65 -16.07 -7.10
C GLU A 314 25.38 -15.41 -8.46
N LYS A 315 24.48 -15.98 -9.26
CA LYS A 315 24.08 -15.46 -10.57
C LYS A 315 23.40 -14.09 -10.45
N GLU A 316 22.54 -13.92 -9.46
CA GLU A 316 21.89 -12.64 -9.18
C GLU A 316 22.92 -11.59 -8.76
N ALA A 317 23.88 -11.93 -7.89
CA ALA A 317 24.96 -11.02 -7.49
C ALA A 317 25.80 -10.56 -8.69
N LYS A 318 26.15 -11.48 -9.60
CA LYS A 318 26.82 -11.14 -10.87
C LYS A 318 25.99 -10.17 -11.72
N ARG A 319 24.68 -10.38 -11.80
CA ARG A 319 23.77 -9.46 -12.52
C ARG A 319 23.72 -8.09 -11.87
N VAL A 320 23.62 -8.03 -10.54
CA VAL A 320 23.61 -6.76 -9.80
C VAL A 320 24.91 -5.99 -10.00
N VAL A 321 26.07 -6.66 -9.97
CA VAL A 321 27.36 -6.00 -10.26
C VAL A 321 27.36 -5.38 -11.66
N GLN A 322 26.89 -6.10 -12.67
CA GLN A 322 26.80 -5.58 -14.05
C GLN A 322 25.85 -4.39 -14.15
N GLU A 323 24.64 -4.50 -13.58
CA GLU A 323 23.66 -3.40 -13.59
C GLU A 323 24.19 -2.17 -12.83
N LEU A 324 24.92 -2.35 -11.72
CA LEU A 324 25.56 -1.24 -11.03
C LEU A 324 26.67 -0.58 -11.87
N GLU A 325 27.51 -1.35 -12.55
CA GLU A 325 28.52 -0.80 -13.48
C GLU A 325 27.86 0.01 -14.61
N GLU A 326 26.73 -0.46 -15.14
CA GLU A 326 25.95 0.24 -16.17
C GLU A 326 25.34 1.55 -15.65
N VAL A 327 24.76 1.54 -14.45
CA VAL A 327 24.13 2.72 -13.83
C VAL A 327 25.16 3.80 -13.51
N LEU A 328 26.33 3.39 -13.03
CA LEU A 328 27.36 4.30 -12.52
C LEU A 328 28.39 4.71 -13.59
N GLY A 329 28.43 4.01 -14.73
CA GLY A 329 29.32 4.29 -15.84
C GLY A 329 30.79 3.98 -15.56
N GLU A 330 31.09 3.21 -14.51
CA GLU A 330 32.44 2.83 -14.13
C GLU A 330 32.52 1.36 -13.69
N SER A 331 33.66 0.73 -13.94
CA SER A 331 33.85 -0.66 -13.49
C SER A 331 34.02 -0.73 -11.98
N LEU A 332 33.34 -1.70 -11.36
CA LEU A 332 33.43 -1.98 -9.94
C LEU A 332 34.67 -2.81 -9.58
N GLN A 333 35.40 -3.34 -10.56
CA GLN A 333 36.62 -4.17 -10.35
C GLN A 333 37.69 -3.48 -9.49
N LYS A 334 37.75 -2.14 -9.51
CA LYS A 334 38.68 -1.35 -8.67
C LYS A 334 38.37 -1.39 -7.17
N TYR A 335 37.18 -1.88 -6.80
CA TYR A 335 36.74 -1.98 -5.41
C TYR A 335 36.76 -3.43 -4.87
N PHE A 336 36.94 -4.43 -5.74
CA PHE A 336 37.02 -5.85 -5.39
C PHE A 336 38.44 -6.30 -5.04
#